data_AF-A0A956T0N4-F1
#
_entry.id   AF-A0A956T0N4-F1
#
_cell.length_a   1.000
_cell.length_b   1.000
_cell.length_c   1.000
_cell.angle_alpha   90.00
_cell.angle_beta   90.00
_cell.angle_gamma   90.00
#
_symmetry.space_group_name_H-M   'P 1'
#
loop_
_entity.id
_entity.type
_entity.pdbx_description
1 polymer ?
#
loop_
_entity_poly.entity_id
_entity_poly.type
_entity_poly.pdbx_seq_one_letter_code
_entity_poly.pdbx_strand_id
1 'polypeptide(L)' 'PHSAPSDPSRQIPNRELLRSTFDNLPDQDRQALALREIASLSYEEMARVLSIPIGTVRSRLAKARQRFIKSYRKEQNQ' A
#
# COMPACT_ATOMS: atom_id res chain seq x y z
N PRO A 1 -40.40 8.70 7.54
CA PRO A 1 -39.41 9.43 6.71
C PRO A 1 -38.01 8.83 6.91
N HIS A 2 -37.60 7.89 6.06
CA HIS A 2 -36.23 7.35 6.12
C HIS A 2 -35.77 6.96 4.71
N SER A 3 -35.52 7.98 3.91
CA SER A 3 -34.88 7.84 2.60
C SER A 3 -33.89 8.98 2.46
N ALA A 4 -32.72 8.81 3.08
CA ALA A 4 -31.53 9.52 2.65
C ALA A 4 -30.75 8.58 1.73
N PRO A 5 -30.23 9.09 0.60
CA PRO A 5 -29.50 8.28 -0.36
C PRO A 5 -28.21 7.74 0.30
N SER A 6 -27.82 6.52 -0.06
CA SER A 6 -26.54 5.93 0.33
C SER A 6 -25.41 6.90 -0.02
N ASP A 7 -24.76 7.50 0.97
CA ASP A 7 -23.60 8.37 0.76
C ASP A 7 -22.46 7.53 0.14
N PRO A 8 -22.01 7.82 -1.09
CA PRO A 8 -20.89 7.09 -1.72
C PRO A 8 -19.54 7.38 -1.05
N SER A 9 -19.48 8.24 -0.02
CA SER A 9 -18.28 8.92 0.44
C SER A 9 -17.59 8.27 1.66
N ARG A 10 -18.03 7.09 2.10
CA ARG A 10 -17.31 6.33 3.14
C ARG A 10 -17.36 4.82 2.90
N GLN A 11 -16.82 4.36 1.77
CA GLN A 11 -16.50 2.95 1.63
C GLN A 11 -15.38 2.60 2.61
N ILE A 12 -15.71 1.81 3.64
CA ILE A 12 -14.69 1.14 4.44
C ILE A 12 -13.95 0.20 3.48
N PRO A 13 -12.64 0.35 3.29
CA PRO A 13 -11.91 -0.49 2.36
C PRO A 13 -12.04 -1.96 2.79
N ASN A 14 -12.37 -2.83 1.83
CA ASN A 14 -12.55 -4.25 2.10
C ASN A 14 -11.21 -4.83 2.60
N ARG A 15 -11.21 -5.31 3.85
CA ARG A 15 -10.00 -5.80 4.53
C ARG A 15 -9.37 -7.00 3.79
N GLU A 16 -10.20 -7.86 3.21
CA GLU A 16 -9.73 -8.99 2.42
C GLU A 16 -9.04 -8.50 1.15
N LEU A 17 -9.65 -7.55 0.44
CA LEU A 17 -9.07 -6.99 -0.77
C LEU A 17 -7.76 -6.23 -0.51
N LEU A 18 -7.70 -5.46 0.58
CA LEU A 18 -6.45 -4.79 0.98
C LEU A 18 -5.34 -5.81 1.18
N ARG A 19 -5.65 -6.94 1.82
CA ARG A 19 -4.67 -7.99 2.08
C ARG A 19 -4.26 -8.73 0.81
N SER A 20 -5.21 -9.13 -0.04
CA SER A 20 -4.88 -9.76 -1.33
C SER A 20 -4.05 -8.85 -2.21
N THR A 21 -4.43 -7.57 -2.32
CA THR A 21 -3.66 -6.59 -3.09
C THR A 21 -2.24 -6.45 -2.54
N PHE A 22 -2.08 -6.38 -1.22
CA PHE A 22 -0.77 -6.28 -0.58
C PHE A 22 0.09 -7.54 -0.83
N ASP A 23 -0.52 -8.72 -0.69
CA ASP A 23 0.12 -10.02 -0.89
C ASP A 23 0.44 -10.31 -2.38
N ASN A 24 -0.19 -9.59 -3.31
CA ASN A 24 0.12 -9.65 -4.75
C ASN A 24 1.23 -8.69 -5.19
N LEU A 25 1.72 -7.82 -4.30
CA LEU A 25 2.85 -6.94 -4.64
C LEU A 25 4.13 -7.75 -4.84
N PRO A 26 5.03 -7.31 -5.75
CA PRO A 26 6.39 -7.83 -5.81
C PRO A 26 7.06 -7.77 -4.44
N ASP A 27 7.86 -8.78 -4.12
CA ASP A 27 8.47 -8.94 -2.80
C ASP A 27 9.17 -7.66 -2.31
N GLN A 28 9.95 -7.04 -3.20
CA GLN A 28 10.67 -5.78 -2.91
C GLN A 28 9.74 -4.60 -2.57
N ASP A 29 8.61 -4.49 -3.26
CA ASP A 29 7.63 -3.42 -3.07
C ASP A 29 6.87 -3.64 -1.76
N ARG A 30 6.48 -4.90 -1.51
CA ARG A 30 5.79 -5.33 -0.27
C ARG A 30 6.67 -5.10 0.95
N GLN A 31 7.94 -5.49 0.88
CA GLN A 31 8.88 -5.35 1.99
C GLN A 31 9.13 -3.88 2.31
N ALA A 32 9.30 -3.01 1.29
CA ALA A 32 9.44 -1.58 1.49
C ALA A 32 8.18 -0.97 2.16
N LEU A 33 6.99 -1.33 1.71
CA LEU A 33 5.73 -0.87 2.32
C LEU A 33 5.54 -1.41 3.74
N ALA A 34 5.84 -2.69 4.00
CA ALA A 34 5.73 -3.28 5.33
C ALA A 34 6.63 -2.56 6.33
N LEU A 35 7.89 -2.33 5.97
CA LEU A 35 8.83 -1.62 6.83
C LEU A 35 8.38 -0.19 7.11
N ARG A 36 7.78 0.49 6.11
CA ARG A 36 7.35 1.88 6.26
C ARG A 36 6.02 2.05 6.99
N GLU A 37 5.00 1.29 6.62
CA GLU A 37 3.62 1.49 7.06
C GLU A 37 3.26 0.63 8.28
N ILE A 38 3.88 -0.55 8.42
CA ILE A 38 3.61 -1.49 9.53
C ILE A 38 4.66 -1.31 10.63
N ALA A 39 5.95 -1.42 10.27
CA ALA A 39 7.04 -1.27 11.24
C ALA A 39 7.41 0.19 11.53
N SER A 40 6.79 1.16 10.83
CA SER A 40 7.00 2.61 11.03
C SER A 40 8.47 3.07 10.95
N LEU A 41 9.32 2.35 10.20
CA LEU A 41 10.73 2.69 10.08
C LEU A 41 10.94 3.99 9.29
N SER A 42 11.99 4.72 9.67
CA SER A 42 12.51 5.84 8.88
C SER A 42 13.17 5.35 7.58
N TYR A 43 13.33 6.25 6.60
CA TYR A 43 14.01 5.88 5.35
C TYR A 43 15.47 5.48 5.55
N GLU A 44 16.13 5.99 6.58
CA GLU A 44 17.50 5.63 6.95
C GLU A 44 17.57 4.23 7.56
N GLU A 45 16.66 3.88 8.47
CA GLU A 45 16.56 2.52 9.03
C GLU A 45 16.22 1.50 7.95
N MET A 46 15.26 1.84 7.07
CA MET A 46 14.94 1.01 5.92
C MET A 46 16.15 0.79 5.00
N ALA A 47 16.94 1.84 4.73
CA ALA A 47 18.15 1.73 3.91
C ALA A 47 19.16 0.76 4.54
N ARG A 48 19.32 0.80 5.87
CA ARG A 48 20.18 -0.12 6.63
C ARG A 48 19.64 -1.55 6.59
N VAL A 49 18.35 -1.75 6.91
CA VAL A 49 17.71 -3.07 6.94
C VAL A 49 17.73 -3.75 5.56
N LEU A 50 17.44 -3.00 4.51
CA LEU A 50 17.40 -3.52 3.14
C LEU A 50 18.78 -3.55 2.47
N SER A 51 19.81 -2.96 3.09
CA SER A 51 21.14 -2.80 2.51
C SER A 51 21.11 -2.15 1.12
N ILE A 52 20.33 -1.07 0.98
CA ILE A 52 20.21 -0.30 -0.28
C ILE A 52 20.35 1.20 -0.01
N PRO A 53 20.72 2.02 -1.02
CA PRO A 53 20.79 3.47 -0.87
C PRO A 53 19.45 4.09 -0.45
N ILE A 54 19.48 5.15 0.36
CA ILE A 54 18.27 5.89 0.77
C ILE A 54 17.48 6.45 -0.41
N GLY A 55 18.16 6.84 -1.50
CA GLY A 55 17.50 7.24 -2.76
C GLY A 55 16.72 6.10 -3.42
N THR A 56 17.22 4.87 -3.30
CA THR A 56 16.54 3.64 -3.75
C THR A 56 15.33 3.35 -2.86
N VAL A 57 15.43 3.55 -1.54
CA VAL A 57 14.27 3.42 -0.63
C VAL A 57 13.13 4.34 -1.06
N ARG A 58 13.43 5.63 -1.29
CA ARG A 58 12.42 6.62 -1.71
C ARG A 58 11.74 6.23 -3.03
N SER A 59 12.54 5.89 -4.04
CA SER A 59 12.01 5.51 -5.35
C SER A 59 11.26 4.18 -5.33
N ARG A 60 11.71 3.20 -4.53
CA ARG A 60 11.02 1.92 -4.32
C ARG A 60 9.69 2.12 -3.61
N LEU A 61 9.62 2.94 -2.55
CA LEU A 61 8.36 3.28 -1.87
C LEU A 61 7.36 3.97 -2.80
N ALA A 62 7.82 4.93 -3.61
CA ALA A 62 6.95 5.61 -4.58
C ALA A 62 6.33 4.62 -5.57
N LYS A 63 7.16 3.72 -6.14
CA LYS A 63 6.71 2.67 -7.05
C LYS A 63 5.77 1.67 -6.38
N ALA A 64 6.10 1.22 -5.17
CA ALA A 64 5.30 0.28 -4.39
C ALA A 64 3.90 0.85 -4.11
N ARG A 65 3.80 2.11 -3.67
CA ARG A 65 2.52 2.80 -3.45
C ARG A 65 1.70 2.92 -4.72
N GLN A 66 2.32 3.36 -5.82
CA GLN A 66 1.63 3.45 -7.12
C GLN A 66 1.10 2.09 -7.58
N ARG A 67 1.91 1.03 -7.45
CA ARG A 67 1.52 -0.34 -7.81
C ARG A 67 0.39 -0.86 -6.92
N PHE A 68 0.45 -0.61 -5.62
CA PHE A 68 -0.61 -0.97 -4.68
C PHE A 68 -1.93 -0.29 -5.06
N ILE A 69 -1.93 1.03 -5.24
CA ILE A 69 -3.15 1.79 -5.61
C ILE A 69 -3.71 1.29 -6.95
N LYS A 70 -2.85 1.03 -7.94
CA LYS A 70 -3.27 0.52 -9.25
C LYS A 70 -3.92 -0.86 -9.13
N SER A 71 -3.32 -1.75 -8.34
CA SER A 71 -3.80 -3.12 -8.15
C SER A 71 -5.10 -3.13 -7.34
N TYR A 72 -5.17 -2.36 -6.26
CA TYR A 72 -6.37 -2.20 -5.45
C TYR A 72 -7.56 -1.68 -6.27
N ARG A 73 -7.35 -0.65 -7.10
CA ARG A 73 -8.39 -0.13 -7.99
C ARG A 73 -8.83 -1.13 -9.04
N LYS A 74 -7.92 -1.96 -9.54
CA LYS A 74 -8.27 -3.01 -10.51
C LYS A 74 -9.14 -4.08 -9.84
N GLU A 75 -8.77 -4.51 -8.64
CA GLU A 75 -9.51 -5.51 -7.86
C GLU A 75 -10.86 -4.99 -7.34
N GLN A 76 -11.01 -3.67 -7.10
CA GLN A 76 -12.28 -3.04 -6.70
C GLN A 76 -13.31 -2.91 -7.84
N ASN A 77 -12.86 -2.84 -9.09
CA ASN A 77 -13.73 -2.67 -10.27
C ASN A 77 -13.91 -3.97 -11.08
N GLN A 78 -13.42 -5.09 -10.55
CA GLN A 78 -13.67 -6.44 -11.07
C GLN A 78 -14.81 -7.09 -10.30
#